data_AF-A0A937VRC0-F1
#
_entry.id   AF-A0A937VRC0-F1
#
_cell.length_a   1.000
_cell.length_b   1.000
_cell.length_c   1.000
_cell.angle_alpha   90.00
_cell.angle_beta   90.00
_cell.angle_gamma   90.00
#
_symmetry.space_group_name_H-M   'P 1'
#
loop_
_entity.id
_entity.type
_entity.pdbx_description
1 polymer ?
#
loop_
_entity_poly.entity_id
_entity_poly.type
_entity_poly.pdbx_seq_one_letter_code
_entity_poly.pdbx_strand_id
1 'polypeptide(L)'
;MANLTTALRQTSLLLAISILISINTSCSQPPQQPPTTTGAEVIRQHRDEFIGSPRIEQISEHVWTALGFGLAATSLIHTPQGNIIVDCSICPAEARAVKKALSEKAPPGPVTTIIYTHSHIDHIGGAKVWKEEDTEIWATDPFIEHFFKQYGLFAPAETRRGWRQMGYHVSREALPCSSIGPILEFYTIEDMAEVGVVMPTNFFSGNKSLDIGGLKIEMHP
;
A
#
# COMPACT_ATOMS: atom_id res chain seq x y z
N MET A 1 60.93 0.24 -47.79
CA MET A 1 59.47 0.28 -48.01
C MET A 1 58.77 -1.07 -47.91
N ALA A 2 59.45 -2.23 -47.97
CA ALA A 2 58.81 -3.56 -47.92
C ALA A 2 58.35 -4.03 -46.52
N ASN A 3 58.86 -3.46 -45.42
CA ASN A 3 58.55 -3.94 -44.06
C ASN A 3 57.33 -3.26 -43.40
N LEU A 4 56.90 -2.09 -43.89
CA LEU A 4 55.76 -1.36 -43.31
C LEU A 4 54.42 -1.94 -43.80
N THR A 5 54.35 -2.38 -45.07
CA THR A 5 53.15 -2.94 -45.69
C THR A 5 52.75 -4.31 -45.12
N THR A 6 53.73 -5.10 -44.68
CA THR A 6 53.50 -6.42 -44.06
C THR A 6 52.99 -6.29 -42.63
N ALA A 7 53.50 -5.32 -41.86
CA ALA A 7 53.06 -5.03 -40.50
C ALA A 7 51.63 -4.47 -40.44
N LEU A 8 51.25 -3.61 -41.40
CA LEU A 8 49.87 -3.11 -41.54
C LEU A 8 48.89 -4.23 -41.95
N ARG A 9 49.28 -5.17 -42.82
CA ARG A 9 48.43 -6.32 -43.17
C ARG A 9 48.20 -7.27 -42.00
N GLN A 10 49.21 -7.51 -41.17
CA GLN A 10 49.08 -8.38 -39.99
C GLN A 10 48.22 -7.75 -38.89
N THR A 11 48.34 -6.43 -38.66
CA THR A 11 47.49 -5.71 -37.69
C THR A 11 46.03 -5.60 -38.15
N SER A 12 45.77 -5.38 -39.45
CA SER A 12 44.40 -5.40 -39.99
C SER A 12 43.75 -6.79 -39.94
N LEU A 13 44.53 -7.87 -40.14
CA LEU A 13 44.03 -9.23 -40.04
C LEU A 13 43.73 -9.64 -38.58
N LEU A 14 44.59 -9.24 -37.63
CA LEU A 14 44.37 -9.49 -36.19
C LEU A 14 43.20 -8.69 -35.61
N LEU A 15 42.98 -7.46 -36.09
CA LEU A 15 41.83 -6.64 -35.70
C LEU A 15 40.51 -7.19 -36.27
N ALA A 16 40.51 -7.65 -37.53
CA ALA A 16 39.35 -8.29 -38.15
C ALA A 16 39.00 -9.63 -37.48
N ILE A 17 39.99 -10.44 -37.09
CA ILE A 17 39.77 -11.69 -36.34
C ILE A 17 39.21 -11.41 -34.94
N SER A 18 39.70 -10.37 -34.24
CA SER A 18 39.17 -10.01 -32.91
C SER A 18 37.72 -9.52 -32.95
N ILE A 19 37.32 -8.78 -34.01
CA ILE A 19 35.93 -8.35 -34.22
C ILE A 19 35.03 -9.55 -34.55
N LEU A 20 35.49 -10.51 -35.37
CA LEU A 20 34.74 -11.73 -35.70
C LEU A 20 34.56 -12.68 -34.51
N ILE A 21 35.50 -12.72 -33.57
CA ILE A 21 35.38 -13.51 -32.33
C ILE A 21 34.38 -12.85 -31.36
N SER A 22 34.33 -11.52 -31.32
CA SER A 22 33.44 -10.75 -30.43
C SER A 22 31.96 -10.79 -30.84
N ILE A 23 31.66 -11.08 -32.11
CA ILE A 23 30.27 -11.20 -32.60
C ILE A 23 29.68 -12.58 -32.31
N ASN A 24 30.51 -13.63 -32.22
CA ASN A 24 30.08 -15.00 -31.91
C ASN A 24 29.98 -15.32 -30.41
N THR A 25 30.46 -14.43 -29.54
CA THR A 25 30.25 -14.49 -28.08
C THR A 25 29.11 -13.59 -27.62
N SER A 26 28.10 -13.34 -28.47
CA SER A 26 26.77 -13.11 -27.94
C SER A 26 26.29 -14.42 -27.38
N CYS A 27 26.59 -14.68 -26.10
CA CYS A 27 26.09 -15.83 -25.35
C CYS A 27 24.57 -15.88 -25.53
N SER A 28 24.10 -16.72 -26.45
CA SER A 28 22.71 -17.14 -26.52
C SER A 28 22.43 -17.83 -25.20
N GLN A 29 21.83 -17.12 -24.24
CA GLN A 29 21.32 -17.78 -23.05
C GLN A 29 20.38 -18.88 -23.54
N PRO A 30 20.53 -20.13 -23.06
CA PRO A 30 19.56 -21.17 -23.38
C PRO A 30 18.18 -20.61 -23.05
N PRO A 31 17.15 -20.87 -23.89
CA PRO A 31 15.81 -20.39 -23.62
C PRO A 31 15.46 -20.79 -22.19
N GLN A 32 15.29 -19.79 -21.32
CA GLN A 32 14.91 -20.06 -19.95
C GLN A 32 13.61 -20.85 -20.01
N GLN A 33 13.60 -22.03 -19.39
CA GLN A 33 12.35 -22.76 -19.24
C GLN A 33 11.36 -21.81 -18.58
N PRO A 34 10.13 -21.67 -19.14
CA PRO A 34 9.14 -20.82 -18.52
C PRO A 34 8.97 -21.26 -17.06
N PRO A 35 8.83 -20.30 -16.13
CA PRO A 35 8.64 -20.65 -14.73
C PRO A 35 7.50 -21.66 -14.61
N THR A 36 7.72 -22.72 -13.85
CA THR A 36 6.74 -23.79 -13.62
C THR A 36 5.52 -23.27 -12.86
N THR A 37 5.66 -22.16 -12.14
CA THR A 37 4.59 -21.49 -11.40
C THR A 37 4.00 -20.35 -12.23
N THR A 38 2.69 -20.38 -12.45
CA THR A 38 1.98 -19.27 -13.12
C THR A 38 1.91 -18.04 -12.22
N GLY A 39 1.77 -16.84 -12.80
CA GLY A 39 1.60 -15.61 -12.01
C GLY A 39 0.42 -15.68 -11.05
N ALA A 40 -0.69 -16.28 -11.46
CA ALA A 40 -1.86 -16.47 -10.60
C ALA A 40 -1.55 -17.37 -9.39
N GLU A 41 -0.72 -18.40 -9.57
CA GLU A 41 -0.31 -19.29 -8.49
C GLU A 41 0.60 -18.58 -7.48
N VAL A 42 1.53 -17.76 -7.95
CA VAL A 42 2.36 -16.92 -7.07
C VAL A 42 1.50 -15.98 -6.22
N ILE A 43 0.50 -15.33 -6.82
CA ILE A 43 -0.38 -14.39 -6.10
C ILE A 43 -1.29 -15.15 -5.12
N ARG A 44 -1.75 -16.36 -5.46
CA ARG A 44 -2.53 -17.22 -4.52
C ARG A 44 -1.69 -17.59 -3.30
N GLN A 45 -0.46 -18.05 -3.50
CA GLN A 45 0.45 -18.39 -2.41
C GLN A 45 0.71 -17.18 -1.51
N HIS A 46 0.97 -16.01 -2.11
CA HIS A 46 1.14 -14.75 -1.38
C HIS A 46 -0.10 -14.37 -0.56
N ARG A 47 -1.30 -14.49 -1.13
CA ARG A 47 -2.57 -14.25 -0.41
C ARG A 47 -2.67 -15.15 0.83
N ASP A 48 -2.42 -16.45 0.66
CA ASP A 48 -2.62 -17.42 1.73
C ASP A 48 -1.61 -17.28 2.86
N GLU A 49 -0.38 -16.87 2.53
CA GLU A 49 0.68 -16.67 3.51
C GLU A 49 0.56 -15.34 4.26
N PHE A 50 0.25 -14.24 3.57
CA PHE A 50 0.38 -12.88 4.15
C PHE A 50 -0.95 -12.17 4.38
N ILE A 51 -1.96 -12.40 3.53
CA ILE A 51 -3.25 -11.69 3.62
C ILE A 51 -4.21 -12.46 4.51
N GLY A 52 -4.50 -13.71 4.15
CA GLY A 52 -5.40 -14.59 4.88
C GLY A 52 -6.82 -14.05 5.04
N SER A 53 -7.57 -14.66 5.97
CA SER A 53 -8.91 -14.23 6.34
C SER A 53 -8.88 -13.01 7.29
N PRO A 54 -9.96 -12.20 7.33
CA PRO A 54 -10.09 -11.10 8.28
C PRO A 54 -9.85 -11.54 9.73
N ARG A 55 -9.02 -10.80 10.46
CA ARG A 55 -8.66 -11.12 11.86
C ARG A 55 -8.21 -9.88 12.63
N ILE A 56 -8.29 -9.97 13.96
CA ILE A 56 -7.69 -9.00 14.87
C ILE A 56 -6.46 -9.64 15.51
N GLU A 57 -5.32 -8.97 15.41
CA GLU A 57 -4.10 -9.35 16.10
C GLU A 57 -3.79 -8.35 17.20
N GLN A 58 -3.50 -8.84 18.40
CA GLN A 58 -2.96 -8.01 19.48
C GLN A 58 -1.44 -7.95 19.32
N ILE A 59 -0.94 -6.78 18.94
CA ILE A 59 0.49 -6.55 18.66
C ILE A 59 1.25 -6.29 19.97
N SER A 60 0.60 -5.64 20.93
CA SER A 60 1.15 -5.37 22.27
C SER A 60 0.03 -5.23 23.30
N GLU A 61 0.38 -4.94 24.55
CA GLU A 61 -0.60 -4.68 25.61
C GLU A 61 -1.55 -3.52 25.29
N HIS A 62 -1.12 -2.58 24.43
CA HIS A 62 -1.86 -1.38 24.08
C HIS A 62 -2.37 -1.36 22.64
N VAL A 63 -1.97 -2.30 21.77
CA VAL A 63 -2.20 -2.19 20.32
C VAL A 63 -2.90 -3.42 19.75
N TRP A 64 -4.00 -3.19 19.05
CA TRP A 64 -4.73 -4.19 18.27
C TRP A 64 -4.81 -3.75 16.82
N THR A 65 -4.59 -4.65 15.88
CA THR A 65 -4.67 -4.35 14.44
C THR A 65 -5.64 -5.28 13.75
N ALA A 66 -6.55 -4.70 12.98
CA ALA A 66 -7.44 -5.41 12.08
C ALA A 66 -6.73 -5.63 10.73
N LEU A 67 -6.58 -6.90 10.35
CA LEU A 67 -5.89 -7.35 9.14
C LEU A 67 -6.84 -8.13 8.25
N GLY A 68 -6.66 -8.04 6.93
CA GLY A 68 -7.40 -8.83 5.95
C GLY A 68 -8.87 -8.42 5.75
N PHE A 69 -9.34 -7.34 6.38
CA PHE A 69 -10.69 -6.78 6.17
C PHE A 69 -10.79 -6.00 4.86
N GLY A 70 -9.70 -5.37 4.44
CA GLY A 70 -9.61 -4.50 3.28
C GLY A 70 -8.16 -4.32 2.84
N LEU A 71 -7.94 -3.40 1.91
CA LEU A 71 -6.62 -3.17 1.32
C LEU A 71 -5.58 -2.69 2.35
N ALA A 72 -6.00 -1.81 3.25
CA ALA A 72 -5.20 -1.29 4.35
C ALA A 72 -5.61 -1.93 5.69
N ALA A 73 -4.66 -2.00 6.61
CA ALA A 73 -4.93 -2.34 7.99
C ALA A 73 -5.51 -1.14 8.75
N THR A 74 -6.19 -1.40 9.85
CA THR A 74 -6.61 -0.37 10.81
C THR A 74 -6.17 -0.79 12.20
N SER A 75 -5.46 0.07 12.90
CA SER A 75 -4.98 -0.21 14.26
C SER A 75 -5.73 0.62 15.29
N LEU A 76 -5.99 0.02 16.45
CA LEU A 76 -6.52 0.66 17.64
C LEU A 76 -5.45 0.61 18.73
N ILE A 77 -5.09 1.77 19.25
CA ILE A 77 -4.20 1.93 20.40
C ILE A 77 -5.04 2.36 21.60
N HIS A 78 -5.09 1.52 22.64
CA HIS A 78 -5.87 1.79 23.84
C HIS A 78 -5.04 2.53 24.89
N THR A 79 -5.64 3.58 25.46
CA THR A 79 -5.10 4.35 26.58
C THR A 79 -6.19 4.53 27.65
N PRO A 80 -5.82 4.85 28.90
CA PRO A 80 -6.78 5.21 29.94
C PRO A 80 -7.73 6.38 29.59
N GLN A 81 -7.36 7.24 28.65
CA GLN A 81 -8.19 8.37 28.21
C GLN A 81 -9.14 8.01 27.06
N GLY A 82 -8.93 6.86 26.40
CA GLY A 82 -9.69 6.42 25.25
C GLY A 82 -8.81 5.78 24.17
N ASN A 83 -9.42 5.59 23.01
CA ASN A 83 -8.85 4.86 21.89
C ASN A 83 -8.31 5.82 20.82
N ILE A 84 -7.14 5.50 20.31
CA ILE A 84 -6.53 6.14 19.14
C ILE A 84 -6.70 5.18 17.95
N ILE A 85 -7.21 5.67 16.84
CA ILE A 85 -7.37 4.88 15.61
C ILE A 85 -6.31 5.32 14.60
N VAL A 86 -5.55 4.38 14.07
CA VAL A 86 -4.58 4.61 13.00
C VAL A 86 -5.13 4.02 11.72
N ASP A 87 -5.43 4.90 10.77
CA ASP A 87 -6.12 4.63 9.51
C ASP A 87 -7.54 4.04 9.68
N CYS A 88 -8.42 4.28 8.72
CA CYS A 88 -9.87 4.25 8.91
C CYS A 88 -10.63 3.45 7.85
N SER A 89 -9.97 2.52 7.16
CA SER A 89 -10.53 1.77 6.03
C SER A 89 -10.94 2.63 4.83
N ILE A 90 -11.22 1.97 3.71
CA ILE A 90 -11.57 2.65 2.45
C ILE A 90 -12.96 3.28 2.43
N CYS A 91 -13.91 2.74 3.19
CA CYS A 91 -15.28 3.23 3.21
C CYS A 91 -15.96 2.94 4.55
N PRO A 92 -17.12 3.59 4.82
CA PRO A 92 -17.86 3.37 6.05
C PRO A 92 -18.34 1.91 6.26
N ALA A 93 -18.69 1.18 5.20
CA ALA A 93 -19.14 -0.20 5.34
C ALA A 93 -18.04 -1.11 5.91
N GLU A 94 -16.83 -1.02 5.37
CA GLU A 94 -15.66 -1.74 5.89
C GLU A 94 -15.30 -1.26 7.28
N ALA A 95 -15.26 0.06 7.51
CA ALA A 95 -14.94 0.62 8.82
C ALA A 95 -15.90 0.14 9.92
N ARG A 96 -17.20 -0.06 9.61
CA ARG A 96 -18.18 -0.65 10.54
C ARG A 96 -17.84 -2.09 10.88
N ALA A 97 -17.46 -2.90 9.90
CA ALA A 97 -17.04 -4.29 10.11
C ALA A 97 -15.77 -4.37 10.97
N VAL A 98 -14.78 -3.53 10.66
CA VAL A 98 -13.54 -3.40 11.43
C VAL A 98 -13.80 -2.93 12.86
N LYS A 99 -14.60 -1.87 13.04
CA LYS A 99 -14.97 -1.33 14.36
C LYS A 99 -15.68 -2.37 15.22
N LYS A 100 -16.60 -3.15 14.64
CA LYS A 100 -17.25 -4.27 15.32
C LYS A 100 -16.22 -5.30 15.78
N ALA A 101 -15.36 -5.78 14.88
CA ALA A 101 -14.36 -6.80 15.21
C ALA A 101 -13.36 -6.34 16.27
N LEU A 102 -12.88 -5.10 16.18
CA LEU A 102 -12.01 -4.50 17.20
C LEU A 102 -12.72 -4.37 18.56
N SER A 103 -13.99 -3.96 18.59
CA SER A 103 -14.75 -3.82 19.84
C SER A 103 -14.96 -5.14 20.62
N GLU A 104 -14.86 -6.28 19.94
CA GLU A 104 -14.95 -7.60 20.55
C GLU A 104 -13.62 -8.07 21.19
N LYS A 105 -12.50 -7.38 20.90
CA LYS A 105 -11.15 -7.81 21.27
C LYS A 105 -10.35 -6.77 22.04
N ALA A 106 -10.49 -5.50 21.68
CA ALA A 106 -9.80 -4.37 22.32
C ALA A 106 -10.66 -3.78 23.44
N PRO A 107 -10.05 -3.15 24.46
CA PRO A 107 -10.78 -2.46 25.51
C PRO A 107 -11.69 -1.34 24.95
N PRO A 108 -12.89 -1.15 25.53
CA PRO A 108 -13.78 -0.09 25.10
C PRO A 108 -13.25 1.29 25.54
N GLY A 109 -13.68 2.33 24.84
CA GLY A 109 -13.35 3.71 25.15
C GLY A 109 -13.77 4.65 24.01
N PRO A 110 -13.97 5.94 24.30
CA PRO A 110 -14.24 6.93 23.26
C PRO A 110 -13.06 7.02 22.30
N VAL A 111 -13.34 7.28 21.02
CA VAL A 111 -12.29 7.57 20.05
C VAL A 111 -11.81 9.01 20.23
N THR A 112 -10.69 9.20 20.93
CA THR A 112 -10.14 10.53 21.23
C THR A 112 -9.29 11.07 20.08
N THR A 113 -8.64 10.18 19.34
CA THR A 113 -7.68 10.55 18.30
C THR A 113 -7.80 9.63 17.09
N ILE A 114 -7.75 10.20 15.90
CA ILE A 114 -7.49 9.48 14.65
C ILE A 114 -6.15 9.99 14.09
N ILE A 115 -5.31 9.08 13.62
CA ILE A 115 -4.06 9.39 12.92
C ILE A 115 -4.18 8.83 11.51
N TYR A 116 -4.08 9.71 10.52
CA TYR A 116 -3.89 9.30 9.13
C TYR A 116 -2.41 9.17 8.86
N THR A 117 -1.98 7.98 8.48
CA THR A 117 -0.59 7.75 8.07
C THR A 117 -0.27 8.49 6.77
N HIS A 118 -1.23 8.56 5.85
CA HIS A 118 -1.14 9.34 4.61
C HIS A 118 -2.52 9.58 3.97
N SER A 119 -2.56 10.26 2.82
CA SER A 119 -3.80 10.74 2.19
C SER A 119 -4.51 9.76 1.25
N HIS A 120 -4.12 8.49 1.20
CA HIS A 120 -4.80 7.53 0.32
C HIS A 120 -6.14 7.09 0.90
N ILE A 121 -7.11 6.80 0.01
CA ILE A 121 -8.51 6.65 0.39
C ILE A 121 -8.77 5.43 1.26
N ASP A 122 -7.99 4.36 1.07
CA ASP A 122 -7.98 3.15 1.89
C ASP A 122 -7.59 3.40 3.35
N HIS A 123 -6.99 4.55 3.65
CA HIS A 123 -6.60 4.95 5.00
C HIS A 123 -7.57 5.97 5.62
N ILE A 124 -8.37 6.69 4.82
CA ILE A 124 -9.14 7.86 5.32
C ILE A 124 -10.64 7.77 5.04
N GLY A 125 -11.07 6.89 4.15
CA GLY A 125 -12.42 6.91 3.57
C GLY A 125 -13.55 6.49 4.51
N GLY A 126 -13.26 5.68 5.52
CA GLY A 126 -14.22 5.25 6.54
C GLY A 126 -14.22 6.07 7.83
N ALA A 127 -13.48 7.19 7.89
CA ALA A 127 -13.27 7.96 9.13
C ALA A 127 -14.55 8.43 9.83
N LYS A 128 -15.64 8.68 9.10
CA LYS A 128 -16.96 9.04 9.68
C LYS A 128 -17.50 8.01 10.68
N VAL A 129 -17.11 6.74 10.56
CA VAL A 129 -17.53 5.67 11.47
C VAL A 129 -16.79 5.74 12.81
N TRP A 130 -15.58 6.29 12.78
CA TRP A 130 -14.69 6.40 13.92
C TRP A 130 -14.84 7.74 14.64
N LYS A 131 -15.08 8.83 13.90
CA LYS A 131 -15.17 10.17 14.48
C LYS A 131 -16.35 10.30 15.45
N GLU A 132 -16.02 10.74 16.65
CA GLU A 132 -16.92 11.25 17.69
C GLU A 132 -16.80 12.78 17.78
N GLU A 133 -17.56 13.42 18.68
CA GLU A 133 -17.64 14.89 18.78
C GLU A 133 -16.26 15.53 18.95
N ASP A 134 -15.52 15.14 19.98
CA ASP A 134 -14.22 15.70 20.37
C ASP A 134 -13.00 14.99 19.77
N THR A 135 -13.19 14.08 18.80
CA THR A 135 -12.07 13.37 18.17
C THR A 135 -11.16 14.33 17.42
N GLU A 136 -9.89 14.37 17.82
CA GLU A 136 -8.81 15.01 17.07
C GLU A 136 -8.38 14.13 15.89
N ILE A 137 -8.08 14.74 14.75
CA ILE A 137 -7.59 14.03 13.56
C ILE A 137 -6.24 14.62 13.17
N TRP A 138 -5.19 13.80 13.23
CA TRP A 138 -3.81 14.18 12.94
C TRP A 138 -3.36 13.62 11.59
N ALA A 139 -2.67 14.46 10.82
CA ALA A 139 -1.98 14.07 9.59
C ALA A 139 -0.71 14.91 9.41
N THR A 140 0.17 14.53 8.47
CA THR A 140 1.34 15.35 8.12
C THR A 140 0.94 16.59 7.31
N ASP A 141 1.71 17.66 7.40
CA ASP A 141 1.47 18.91 6.64
C ASP A 141 1.20 18.69 5.13
N PRO A 142 1.89 17.78 4.41
CA PRO A 142 1.63 17.53 2.99
C PRO A 142 0.29 16.89 2.66
N PHE A 143 -0.47 16.41 3.65
CA PHE A 143 -1.73 15.69 3.45
C PHE A 143 -2.70 16.43 2.50
N ILE A 144 -2.93 17.73 2.74
CA ILE A 144 -3.89 18.54 1.97
C ILE A 144 -3.47 18.62 0.51
N GLU A 145 -2.19 18.88 0.25
CA GLU A 145 -1.66 18.99 -1.10
C GLU A 145 -1.83 17.66 -1.85
N HIS A 146 -1.40 16.56 -1.24
CA HIS A 146 -1.49 15.23 -1.86
C HIS A 146 -2.94 14.81 -2.10
N PHE A 147 -3.83 15.09 -1.14
CA PHE A 147 -5.26 14.80 -1.25
C PHE A 147 -5.89 15.51 -2.46
N PHE A 148 -5.75 16.84 -2.56
CA PHE A 148 -6.36 17.59 -3.66
C PHE A 148 -5.69 17.34 -5.01
N LYS A 149 -4.38 17.06 -5.02
CA LYS A 149 -3.67 16.65 -6.23
C LYS A 149 -4.24 15.35 -6.79
N GLN A 150 -4.43 14.33 -5.96
CA GLN A 150 -4.87 13.02 -6.39
C GLN A 150 -6.37 12.98 -6.73
N TYR A 151 -7.23 13.48 -5.83
CA TYR A 151 -8.68 13.35 -5.97
C TYR A 151 -9.37 14.56 -6.60
N GLY A 152 -8.64 15.66 -6.80
CA GLY A 152 -9.11 16.82 -7.55
C GLY A 152 -8.47 16.88 -8.94
N LEU A 153 -7.19 17.27 -8.98
CA LEU A 153 -6.51 17.60 -10.24
C LEU A 153 -6.30 16.39 -11.15
N PHE A 154 -5.90 15.25 -10.60
CA PHE A 154 -5.51 14.07 -11.38
C PHE A 154 -6.54 12.95 -11.39
N ALA A 155 -7.73 13.16 -10.81
CA ALA A 155 -8.73 12.10 -10.65
C ALA A 155 -9.00 11.31 -11.94
N PRO A 156 -9.24 11.92 -13.14
CA PRO A 156 -9.48 11.14 -14.35
C PRO A 156 -8.31 10.23 -14.76
N ALA A 157 -7.08 10.72 -14.59
CA ALA A 157 -5.87 9.98 -14.95
C ALA A 157 -5.58 8.87 -13.93
N GLU A 158 -5.67 9.19 -12.63
CA GLU A 158 -5.46 8.26 -11.53
C GLU A 158 -6.50 7.15 -11.53
N THR A 159 -7.79 7.46 -11.72
CA THR A 159 -8.83 6.43 -11.85
C THR A 159 -8.51 5.49 -13.01
N ARG A 160 -8.25 6.00 -14.22
CA ARG A 160 -7.99 5.12 -15.38
C ARG A 160 -6.76 4.22 -15.17
N ARG A 161 -5.69 4.74 -14.55
CA ARG A 161 -4.45 4.00 -14.32
C ARG A 161 -4.60 3.03 -13.16
N GLY A 162 -5.22 3.44 -12.06
CA GLY A 162 -5.54 2.62 -10.90
C GLY A 162 -6.40 1.41 -11.28
N TRP A 163 -7.39 1.58 -12.15
CA TRP A 163 -8.21 0.47 -12.63
C TRP A 163 -7.40 -0.62 -13.35
N ARG A 164 -6.34 -0.22 -14.07
CA ARG A 164 -5.43 -1.16 -14.73
C ARG A 164 -4.49 -1.80 -13.71
N GLN A 165 -3.94 -1.01 -12.79
CA GLN A 165 -3.03 -1.48 -11.75
C GLN A 165 -3.69 -2.49 -10.81
N MET A 166 -4.93 -2.24 -10.40
CA MET A 166 -5.71 -3.14 -9.56
C MET A 166 -6.32 -4.31 -10.35
N GLY A 167 -6.04 -4.40 -11.66
CA GLY A 167 -6.47 -5.51 -12.49
C GLY A 167 -7.99 -5.69 -12.57
N TYR A 168 -8.77 -4.60 -12.57
CA TYR A 168 -10.25 -4.67 -12.62
C TYR A 168 -10.81 -5.40 -13.86
N HIS A 169 -10.01 -5.55 -14.89
CA HIS A 169 -10.35 -6.26 -16.13
C HIS A 169 -9.89 -7.73 -16.13
N VAL A 170 -9.25 -8.18 -15.05
CA VAL A 170 -8.71 -9.54 -14.88
C VAL A 170 -9.71 -10.36 -14.06
N SER A 171 -9.87 -11.64 -14.40
CA SER A 171 -10.74 -12.53 -13.62
C SER A 171 -10.19 -12.73 -12.22
N ARG A 172 -11.08 -12.89 -11.23
CA ARG A 172 -10.70 -13.13 -9.82
C ARG A 172 -9.89 -14.41 -9.61
N GLU A 173 -10.06 -15.40 -10.49
CA GLU A 173 -9.24 -16.62 -10.48
C GLU A 173 -7.76 -16.33 -10.80
N ALA A 174 -7.52 -15.39 -11.72
CA ALA A 174 -6.19 -14.99 -12.14
C ALA A 174 -5.57 -13.90 -11.25
N LEU A 175 -6.39 -13.13 -10.54
CA LEU A 175 -5.98 -12.11 -9.59
C LEU A 175 -6.69 -12.33 -8.24
N PRO A 176 -6.17 -13.21 -7.37
CA PRO A 176 -6.83 -13.58 -6.11
C PRO A 176 -6.65 -12.57 -4.97
N CYS A 177 -5.75 -11.60 -5.09
CA CYS A 177 -5.55 -10.49 -4.13
C CYS A 177 -4.84 -9.30 -4.80
N SER A 178 -4.77 -8.16 -4.10
CA SER A 178 -4.08 -6.94 -4.54
C SER A 178 -2.67 -6.81 -3.93
N SER A 179 -2.04 -7.94 -3.60
CA SER A 179 -0.74 -8.07 -2.92
C SER A 179 -0.66 -7.51 -1.51
N ILE A 180 -1.09 -6.27 -1.26
CA ILE A 180 -1.05 -5.64 0.08
C ILE A 180 -2.28 -5.97 0.93
N GLY A 181 -3.34 -6.45 0.30
CA GLY A 181 -4.59 -6.82 0.95
C GLY A 181 -5.46 -7.69 0.04
N PRO A 182 -6.67 -8.05 0.49
CA PRO A 182 -7.69 -8.63 -0.37
C PRO A 182 -7.90 -7.73 -1.59
N ILE A 183 -8.43 -8.32 -2.67
CA ILE A 183 -8.94 -7.51 -3.77
C ILE A 183 -9.97 -6.57 -3.17
N LEU A 184 -9.99 -5.31 -3.60
CA LEU A 184 -11.14 -4.45 -3.37
C LEU A 184 -12.38 -5.23 -3.86
N GLU A 185 -13.16 -5.78 -2.94
CA GLU A 185 -14.48 -6.27 -3.31
C GLU A 185 -15.21 -5.09 -3.96
N PHE A 186 -16.12 -5.38 -4.88
CA PHE A 186 -16.93 -4.32 -5.44
C PHE A 186 -17.80 -3.77 -4.31
N TYR A 187 -17.26 -2.83 -3.56
CA TYR A 187 -18.04 -1.91 -2.78
C TYR A 187 -19.07 -1.38 -3.75
N THR A 188 -20.32 -1.55 -3.37
CA THR A 188 -21.43 -1.12 -4.20
C THR A 188 -21.27 0.39 -4.47
N ILE A 189 -21.94 0.90 -5.51
CA ILE A 189 -21.94 2.35 -5.75
C ILE A 189 -22.42 3.06 -4.47
N GLU A 190 -23.34 2.43 -3.74
CA GLU A 190 -23.86 2.85 -2.45
C GLU A 190 -22.79 2.90 -1.35
N ASP A 191 -21.98 1.84 -1.20
CA ASP A 191 -20.88 1.81 -0.22
C ASP A 191 -19.84 2.91 -0.48
N MET A 192 -19.56 3.17 -1.76
CA MET A 192 -18.63 4.23 -2.18
C MET A 192 -19.24 5.62 -2.12
N ALA A 193 -20.56 5.75 -2.26
CA ALA A 193 -21.26 7.03 -2.12
C ALA A 193 -21.27 7.54 -0.67
N GLU A 194 -21.17 6.65 0.32
CA GLU A 194 -21.03 7.04 1.73
C GLU A 194 -19.63 7.54 2.09
N VAL A 195 -18.62 7.25 1.25
CA VAL A 195 -17.25 7.70 1.48
C VAL A 195 -17.24 9.20 1.69
N GLY A 196 -16.69 9.60 2.82
CA GLY A 196 -16.58 11.00 3.15
C GLY A 196 -15.39 11.19 4.04
N VAL A 197 -14.36 11.78 3.46
CA VAL A 197 -13.14 12.15 4.16
C VAL A 197 -13.51 13.17 5.23
N VAL A 198 -13.14 12.87 6.47
CA VAL A 198 -13.13 13.86 7.54
C VAL A 198 -11.76 14.52 7.49
N MET A 199 -11.72 15.83 7.27
CA MET A 199 -10.44 16.53 7.16
C MET A 199 -9.69 16.52 8.50
N PRO A 200 -8.34 16.43 8.49
CA PRO A 200 -7.56 16.54 9.71
C PRO A 200 -7.82 17.87 10.43
N THR A 201 -7.91 17.82 11.75
CA THR A 201 -8.01 19.01 12.61
C THR A 201 -6.65 19.55 12.99
N ASN A 202 -5.64 18.69 12.97
CA ASN A 202 -4.28 18.98 13.38
C ASN A 202 -3.29 18.48 12.33
N PHE A 203 -2.23 19.26 12.10
CA PHE A 203 -1.16 18.93 11.17
C PHE A 203 0.19 19.01 11.87
N PHE A 204 1.18 18.31 11.33
CA PHE A 204 2.55 18.40 11.80
C PHE A 204 3.59 18.26 10.69
N SER A 205 4.68 19.00 10.85
CA SER A 205 5.94 18.86 10.11
C SER A 205 7.03 18.31 11.03
N GLY A 206 7.91 17.46 10.50
CA GLY A 206 8.97 16.84 11.29
C GLY A 206 8.42 15.91 12.38
N ASN A 207 9.26 15.51 13.34
CA ASN A 207 8.83 14.60 14.40
C ASN A 207 7.82 15.25 15.34
N LYS A 208 6.74 14.53 15.67
CA LYS A 208 5.72 14.96 16.63
C LYS A 208 5.62 13.94 17.76
N SER A 209 5.46 14.41 18.99
CA SER A 209 5.14 13.55 20.13
C SER A 209 3.84 14.01 20.78
N LEU A 210 2.97 13.04 21.09
CA LEU A 210 1.74 13.21 21.85
C LEU A 210 1.84 12.37 23.13
N ASP A 211 1.26 12.86 24.22
CA ASP A 211 1.04 12.10 25.44
C ASP A 211 -0.47 11.96 25.63
N ILE A 212 -0.97 10.73 25.48
CA ILE A 212 -2.40 10.43 25.53
C ILE A 212 -2.58 9.32 26.55
N GLY A 213 -3.22 9.64 27.67
CA GLY A 213 -3.43 8.70 28.77
C GLY A 213 -2.14 8.16 29.40
N GLY A 214 -1.03 8.89 29.33
CA GLY A 214 0.28 8.44 29.82
C GLY A 214 1.05 7.56 28.84
N LEU A 215 0.51 7.33 27.63
CA LEU A 215 1.22 6.67 26.54
C LEU A 215 1.82 7.72 25.61
N LYS A 216 3.13 7.65 25.41
CA LYS A 216 3.84 8.53 24.49
C LYS A 216 3.75 7.97 23.06
N ILE A 217 3.12 8.72 22.16
CA ILE A 217 3.03 8.43 20.74
C ILE A 217 4.04 9.31 20.00
N GLU A 218 4.98 8.71 19.29
CA GLU A 218 5.95 9.43 18.45
C GLU A 218 5.61 9.19 16.97
N MET A 219 5.38 10.28 16.22
CA MET A 219 5.05 10.26 14.80
C MET A 219 6.21 10.85 14.02
N HIS A 220 6.66 10.10 13.01
CA HIS A 220 7.79 10.43 12.16
C HIS A 220 7.30 10.51 10.70
N PRO A 221 7.37 11.70 10.07
CA PRO A 221 6.91 11.90 8.69
C PRO A 221 7.91 11.38 7.65
#